data_AF-A0A529ZCA6-F1
#
_entry.id   AF-A0A529ZCA6-F1
#
_cell.length_a   1.000
_cell.length_b   1.000
_cell.length_c   1.000
_cell.angle_alpha   90.00
_cell.angle_beta   90.00
_cell.angle_gamma   90.00
#
_symmetry.space_group_name_H-M   'P 1'
#
loop_
_entity.id
_entity.type
_entity.pdbx_description
1 polymer ?
#
loop_
_entity_poly.entity_id
_entity_poly.type
_entity_poly.pdbx_seq_one_letter_code
_entity_poly.pdbx_strand_id
1 'polypeptide(L)'
;RTAMPFVTLDPASSTDLDQAFSIEASGGDLLLHYAIADVAWFVEDGDAIDLEAWNRGETLYLPDGKAGLYPAVLAEAAASLLPDGPR
;
A
#
# COMPACT_ATOMS: atom_id res chain seq x y z
N ARG A 1 -9.52 11.52 -6.74
CA ARG A 1 -8.92 12.87 -6.97
C ARG A 1 -7.46 12.65 -7.31
N THR A 2 -7.06 12.72 -8.59
CA THR A 2 -5.69 12.37 -9.03
C THR A 2 -4.77 13.58 -9.19
N ALA A 3 -5.29 14.80 -9.02
CA ALA A 3 -4.54 16.05 -9.18
C ALA A 3 -3.78 16.49 -7.91
N MET A 4 -4.00 15.81 -6.78
CA MET A 4 -3.31 16.12 -5.53
C MET A 4 -1.90 15.52 -5.55
N PRO A 5 -0.86 16.26 -5.15
CA PRO A 5 0.51 15.80 -5.20
C PRO A 5 0.82 14.89 -3.99
N PHE A 6 0.33 13.65 -4.06
CA PHE A 6 0.70 12.61 -3.10
C PHE A 6 2.15 12.16 -3.30
N VAL A 7 2.83 11.86 -2.20
CA VAL A 7 4.16 11.26 -2.17
C VAL A 7 4.19 10.08 -1.20
N THR A 8 5.05 9.11 -1.47
CA THR A 8 5.40 8.03 -0.52
C THR A 8 6.73 8.37 0.17
N LEU A 9 7.04 7.73 1.29
CA LEU A 9 8.29 7.94 2.02
C LEU A 9 8.76 6.61 2.59
N ASP A 10 9.56 5.91 1.80
CA ASP A 10 10.01 4.55 2.05
C ASP A 10 11.48 4.39 1.62
N PRO A 11 12.18 3.33 2.04
CA PRO A 11 13.49 2.99 1.49
C PRO A 11 13.47 2.97 -0.04
N ALA A 12 14.57 3.40 -0.67
CA ALA A 12 14.65 3.53 -2.13
C ALA A 12 14.43 2.22 -2.91
N SER A 13 14.61 1.07 -2.25
CA SER A 13 14.38 -0.26 -2.82
C SER A 13 12.99 -0.83 -2.55
N SER A 14 12.13 -0.12 -1.82
CA SER A 14 10.79 -0.61 -1.47
C SER A 14 9.86 -0.63 -2.68
N THR A 15 9.09 -1.69 -2.80
CA THR A 15 8.13 -1.94 -3.88
C THR A 15 6.71 -2.14 -3.36
N ASP A 16 6.53 -2.40 -2.08
CA ASP A 16 5.29 -2.53 -1.33
C ASP A 16 4.90 -1.20 -0.66
N LEU A 17 4.64 -0.18 -1.48
CA LEU A 17 4.23 1.14 -1.00
C LEU A 17 2.74 1.14 -0.63
N ASP A 18 2.44 1.00 0.66
CA ASP A 18 1.06 0.89 1.18
C ASP A 18 0.40 2.25 1.47
N GLN A 19 1.18 3.33 1.49
CA GLN A 19 0.73 4.63 1.97
C GLN A 19 1.36 5.79 1.19
N ALA A 20 0.54 6.82 0.96
CA ALA A 20 0.98 8.07 0.39
C ALA A 20 0.34 9.24 1.13
N PHE A 21 1.02 10.38 1.16
CA PHE A 21 0.48 11.57 1.81
C PHE A 21 0.70 12.86 1.02
N SER A 22 -0.13 13.85 1.31
CA SER A 22 0.02 15.23 0.85
C SER A 22 -0.33 16.16 2.02
N ILE A 23 0.45 17.22 2.21
CA ILE A 23 0.25 18.17 3.30
C ILE A 23 0.07 19.56 2.70
N GLU A 24 -0.99 20.25 3.09
CA GLU A 24 -1.21 21.65 2.73
C GLU A 24 -1.51 22.51 3.96
N ALA A 25 -1.16 23.79 3.86
CA ALA A 25 -1.51 24.77 4.89
C ALA A 25 -3.01 25.09 4.81
N SER A 26 -3.67 25.17 5.96
CA SER A 26 -5.07 25.52 6.10
C SER A 26 -5.22 26.61 7.16
N GLY A 27 -4.85 27.84 6.78
CA GLY A 27 -4.81 28.97 7.72
C GLY A 27 -3.71 28.79 8.76
N GLY A 28 -4.08 28.67 10.04
CA GLY A 28 -3.16 28.37 11.14
C GLY A 28 -2.86 26.87 11.32
N ASP A 29 -3.56 26.01 10.59
CA ASP A 29 -3.49 24.56 10.70
C ASP A 29 -2.77 23.93 9.50
N LEU A 30 -2.53 22.62 9.60
CA LEU A 30 -2.10 21.76 8.51
C LEU A 30 -3.19 20.75 8.19
N LEU A 31 -3.49 20.56 6.90
CA LEU A 31 -4.34 19.50 6.43
C LEU A 31 -3.45 18.37 5.87
N LEU A 32 -3.54 17.20 6.50
CA LEU A 32 -2.90 15.98 6.02
C LEU A 32 -3.93 15.15 5.23
N HIS A 33 -3.65 14.93 3.96
CA HIS A 33 -4.28 13.90 3.17
C HIS A 33 -3.44 12.64 3.27
N TYR A 34 -4.05 11.54 3.72
CA TYR A 34 -3.41 10.24 3.87
C TYR A 34 -4.17 9.22 3.04
N ALA A 35 -3.50 8.59 2.10
CA ALA A 35 -4.04 7.57 1.21
C ALA A 35 -3.39 6.23 1.56
N ILE A 36 -4.22 5.19 1.65
CA ILE A 36 -3.80 3.81 1.88
C ILE A 36 -4.10 3.00 0.62
N ALA A 37 -3.22 2.06 0.28
CA ALA A 37 -3.44 1.07 -0.76
C ALA A 37 -4.77 0.33 -0.54
N ASP A 38 -5.62 0.31 -1.55
CA ASP A 38 -6.93 -0.34 -1.48
C ASP A 38 -6.81 -1.83 -1.86
N VAL A 39 -6.27 -2.64 -0.96
CA VAL A 39 -6.11 -4.09 -1.19
C VAL A 39 -7.48 -4.78 -1.35
N ALA A 40 -8.51 -4.28 -0.68
CA ALA A 40 -9.87 -4.83 -0.75
C ALA A 40 -10.52 -4.65 -2.13
N TRP A 41 -10.00 -3.77 -2.98
CA TRP A 41 -10.38 -3.72 -4.40
C TRP A 41 -9.99 -5.00 -5.16
N PHE A 42 -8.92 -5.68 -4.75
CA PHE A 42 -8.37 -6.85 -5.43
C PHE A 42 -8.69 -8.19 -4.75
N VAL A 43 -9.09 -8.14 -3.47
CA VAL A 43 -9.31 -9.30 -2.62
C VAL A 43 -10.73 -9.23 -2.08
N GLU A 44 -11.57 -10.15 -2.51
CA GLU A 44 -12.97 -10.25 -2.07
C GLU A 44 -13.09 -11.14 -0.83
N ASP A 45 -14.05 -10.82 0.05
CA ASP A 45 -14.37 -11.63 1.23
C ASP A 45 -14.63 -13.09 0.85
N GLY A 46 -13.90 -14.01 1.48
CA GLY A 46 -14.01 -15.45 1.25
C GLY A 46 -13.36 -15.96 -0.03
N ASP A 47 -12.66 -15.13 -0.80
CA ASP A 47 -11.87 -15.59 -1.94
C ASP A 47 -10.60 -16.36 -1.50
N ALA A 48 -9.90 -16.98 -2.46
CA ALA A 48 -8.73 -17.79 -2.14
C ALA A 48 -7.56 -16.99 -1.54
N ILE A 49 -7.43 -15.70 -1.90
CA ILE A 49 -6.39 -14.82 -1.39
C ILE A 49 -6.77 -14.35 0.02
N ASP A 50 -8.03 -14.00 0.27
CA ASP A 50 -8.56 -13.62 1.59
C ASP A 50 -8.38 -14.75 2.61
N LEU A 51 -8.81 -15.97 2.26
CA LEU A 51 -8.67 -17.14 3.14
C LEU A 51 -7.21 -17.42 3.50
N GLU A 52 -6.29 -17.29 2.54
CA GLU A 52 -4.86 -17.46 2.78
C GLU A 52 -4.26 -16.28 3.57
N ALA A 53 -4.72 -15.05 3.35
CA ALA A 53 -4.31 -13.89 4.12
C ALA A 53 -4.72 -14.03 5.59
N TRP A 54 -5.92 -14.53 5.87
CA TRP A 54 -6.36 -14.86 7.23
C TRP A 54 -5.55 -15.98 7.87
N ASN A 55 -5.13 -16.97 7.08
CA ASN A 55 -4.25 -18.05 7.55
C ASN A 55 -2.84 -17.56 7.89
N ARG A 56 -2.29 -16.59 7.13
CA ARG A 56 -0.97 -15.98 7.37
C ARG A 56 -0.98 -14.93 8.48
N GLY A 57 -2.02 -14.10 8.55
CA GLY A 57 -2.20 -13.01 9.50
C GLY A 57 -1.33 -11.76 9.26
N GLU A 58 -0.08 -11.94 8.83
CA GLU A 58 0.86 -10.84 8.58
C GLU A 58 1.93 -11.17 7.52
N THR A 59 2.68 -10.16 7.10
CA THR A 59 3.96 -10.35 6.41
C THR A 59 5.04 -10.60 7.46
N LEU A 60 5.72 -11.74 7.38
CA LEU A 60 6.84 -12.06 8.26
C LEU A 60 8.18 -11.70 7.62
N TYR A 61 8.94 -10.80 8.26
CA TYR A 61 10.27 -10.41 7.79
C TYR A 61 11.36 -11.31 8.38
N LEU A 62 12.17 -11.90 7.52
CA LEU A 62 13.27 -12.83 7.81
C LEU A 62 14.61 -12.15 7.48
N PRO A 63 15.75 -12.65 8.00
CA PRO A 63 17.06 -12.08 7.67
C PRO A 63 17.36 -12.02 6.17
N ASP A 64 16.91 -13.02 5.41
CA ASP A 64 17.21 -13.17 3.98
C ASP A 64 16.02 -12.81 3.05
N GLY A 65 14.90 -12.31 3.59
CA GLY A 65 13.71 -12.01 2.79
C GLY A 65 12.44 -11.82 3.60
N LYS A 66 11.29 -12.05 2.99
CA LYS A 66 9.98 -11.97 3.67
C LYS A 66 9.04 -13.08 3.20
N ALA A 67 8.21 -13.58 4.11
CA ALA A 67 7.02 -14.34 3.77
C ALA A 67 5.85 -13.34 3.73
N GLY A 68 5.51 -12.88 2.52
CA GLY A 68 4.48 -11.86 2.31
C GLY A 68 3.07 -12.32 2.68
N LEU A 69 2.26 -11.41 3.21
CA LEU A 69 0.84 -11.64 3.47
C LEU A 69 0.08 -11.92 2.18
N TYR A 70 0.32 -11.11 1.14
CA TYR A 70 -0.27 -11.24 -0.18
C TYR A 70 0.77 -11.66 -1.23
N PRO A 71 0.34 -12.19 -2.39
CA PRO A 71 1.23 -12.43 -3.52
C PRO A 71 1.94 -11.14 -3.97
N ALA A 72 3.22 -11.24 -4.34
CA ALA A 72 4.01 -10.07 -4.75
C ALA A 72 3.42 -9.31 -5.95
N VAL A 73 2.79 -10.01 -6.90
CA VAL A 73 2.09 -9.38 -8.04
C VAL A 73 0.94 -8.45 -7.60
N LEU A 74 0.42 -8.65 -6.39
CA LEU A 74 -0.58 -7.79 -5.77
C LEU A 74 0.11 -6.73 -4.89
N ALA A 75 0.82 -7.15 -3.85
CA ALA A 75 1.37 -6.25 -2.83
C ALA A 75 2.50 -5.32 -3.33
N GLU A 76 3.29 -5.77 -4.30
CA GLU A 76 4.47 -5.03 -4.79
C GLU A 76 4.23 -4.43 -6.19
N ALA A 77 3.01 -4.55 -6.70
CA ALA A 77 2.63 -4.02 -8.00
C ALA A 77 1.20 -3.49 -7.99
N ALA A 78 0.19 -4.34 -8.20
CA ALA A 78 -1.16 -3.88 -8.50
C ALA A 78 -1.80 -3.00 -7.40
N ALA A 79 -1.57 -3.34 -6.12
CA ALA A 79 -2.06 -2.57 -4.99
C ALA A 79 -1.07 -1.51 -4.49
N SER A 80 0.19 -1.53 -4.95
CA SER A 80 1.20 -0.60 -4.48
C SER A 80 1.03 0.79 -5.10
N LEU A 81 1.22 1.83 -4.29
CA LEU A 81 1.14 3.24 -4.70
C LEU A 81 2.41 3.72 -5.44
N LEU A 82 2.85 2.96 -6.44
CA LEU A 82 3.99 3.30 -7.29
C LEU A 82 3.72 4.57 -8.11
N PRO A 83 4.74 5.43 -8.36
CA PRO A 83 4.55 6.73 -9.01
C PRO A 83 3.93 6.65 -10.41
N ASP A 84 4.24 5.58 -11.15
CA ASP A 84 3.78 5.32 -12.52
C ASP A 84 2.69 4.24 -12.59
N GLY A 85 2.16 3.80 -11.44
CA GLY A 85 1.12 2.78 -11.36
C GLY A 85 -0.26 3.27 -11.82
N PRO A 86 -1.18 2.34 -12.15
CA PRO A 86 -2.59 2.68 -12.34
C PRO A 86 -3.14 3.34 -11.07
N ARG A 87 -3.89 4.44 -11.24
CA ARG A 87 -4.41 5.30 -10.17
C ARG A 87 -5.92 5.16 -10.01
#